data_AF-A0A4Y2JTB6-F1
#
_entry.id   AF-A0A4Y2JTB6-F1
#
_cell.length_a   1.000
_cell.length_b   1.000
_cell.length_c   1.000
_cell.angle_alpha   90.00
_cell.angle_beta   90.00
_cell.angle_gamma   90.00
#
_symmetry.space_group_name_H-M   'P 1'
#
loop_
_entity.id
_entity.type
_entity.pdbx_description
1 polymer ?
#
loop_
_entity_poly.entity_id
_entity_poly.type
_entity_poly.pdbx_seq_one_letter_code
_entity_poly.pdbx_strand_id
1 'polypeptide(L)'
;MNRQNVTKWCRAFSEGRTNVHEEHRTGRPSVISDALLRRTEEAIQENKRLTLKELHKIIPEVSMTTLHECVIVTLGYHKLRAVSLLHDNARPHTAHKTEALLKRFKWEVLDHPSYSPGSCT
;
A
#
# COMPACT_ATOMS: atom_id res chain seq x y z
N MET A 1 -12.74 -32.15 11.73
CA MET A 1 -11.54 -32.15 10.85
C MET A 1 -11.85 -32.96 9.60
N ASN A 2 -11.54 -32.43 8.40
CA ASN A 2 -11.79 -33.12 7.13
C ASN A 2 -10.66 -34.13 6.84
N ARG A 3 -11.00 -35.39 6.58
CA ARG A 3 -10.07 -36.49 6.28
C ARG A 3 -9.11 -36.16 5.12
N GLN A 4 -9.58 -35.45 4.10
CA GLN A 4 -8.73 -35.03 2.97
C GLN A 4 -7.62 -34.05 3.40
N ASN A 5 -7.96 -33.12 4.31
CA ASN A 5 -6.99 -32.15 4.83
C ASN A 5 -5.95 -32.85 5.70
N VAL A 6 -6.35 -33.84 6.50
CA VAL A 6 -5.44 -34.64 7.33
C VAL A 6 -4.45 -35.39 6.46
N THR A 7 -4.91 -36.08 5.41
CA THR A 7 -4.02 -36.81 4.48
C THR A 7 -3.06 -35.86 3.74
N LYS A 8 -3.54 -34.70 3.28
CA LYS A 8 -2.69 -33.69 2.63
C LYS A 8 -1.57 -33.20 3.55
N TRP A 9 -1.90 -32.87 4.81
CA TRP A 9 -0.90 -32.41 5.77
C TRP A 9 0.07 -33.51 6.18
N CYS A 10 -0.40 -34.73 6.44
CA CYS A 10 0.50 -35.87 6.72
C CYS A 10 1.52 -36.08 5.60
N ARG A 11 1.09 -35.95 4.33
CA ARG A 11 1.99 -36.02 3.18
C ARG A 11 2.98 -34.85 3.14
N ALA A 12 2.51 -33.62 3.31
CA ALA A 12 3.37 -32.43 3.29
C ALA A 12 4.45 -32.45 4.38
N PHE A 13 4.11 -32.92 5.59
CA PHE A 13 5.09 -33.10 6.67
C PHE A 13 6.09 -34.22 6.36
N SER A 14 5.64 -35.31 5.75
CA SER A 14 6.52 -36.42 5.31
C SER A 14 7.48 -35.98 4.19
N GLU A 15 7.07 -35.02 3.36
CA GLU A 15 7.89 -34.40 2.31
C GLU A 15 8.82 -33.28 2.86
N GLY A 16 8.90 -33.11 4.19
CA GLY A 16 9.85 -32.21 4.84
C GLY A 16 9.35 -30.79 5.10
N ARG A 17 8.06 -30.50 4.89
CA ARG A 17 7.47 -29.20 5.25
C ARG A 17 7.42 -29.08 6.78
N THR A 18 8.24 -28.22 7.38
CA THR A 18 8.26 -28.00 8.84
C THR A 18 7.37 -26.84 9.31
N ASN A 19 6.78 -26.09 8.38
CA ASN A 19 5.97 -24.90 8.67
C ASN A 19 4.47 -25.14 8.41
N VAL A 20 3.66 -24.90 9.45
CA VAL A 20 2.18 -25.02 9.45
C VAL A 20 1.50 -23.79 8.83
N HIS A 21 2.21 -22.66 8.74
CA HIS A 21 1.67 -21.45 8.16
C HIS A 21 1.46 -21.59 6.66
N GLU A 22 0.37 -20.99 6.20
CA GLU A 22 0.04 -20.90 4.79
C GLU A 22 1.14 -20.09 4.09
N GLU A 23 1.75 -20.68 3.07
CA GLU A 23 2.76 -20.01 2.27
C GLU A 23 2.13 -18.86 1.51
N HIS A 24 2.93 -17.85 1.14
CA HIS A 24 2.44 -16.74 0.35
C HIS A 24 1.85 -17.28 -0.95
N ARG A 25 0.52 -17.31 -1.04
CA ARG A 25 -0.17 -17.70 -2.26
C ARG A 25 0.09 -16.60 -3.28
N THR A 26 0.97 -16.86 -4.25
CA THR A 26 0.95 -16.10 -5.49
C THR A 26 -0.37 -16.45 -6.18
N GLY A 27 -1.40 -15.64 -5.94
CA GLY A 27 -2.65 -15.71 -6.68
C GLY A 27 -2.40 -15.60 -8.18
N ARG A 28 -3.44 -15.82 -8.99
CA ARG A 28 -3.37 -15.60 -10.44
C ARG A 28 -2.83 -14.19 -10.67
N PRO A 29 -1.75 -13.99 -11.45
CA PRO A 29 -1.32 -12.66 -11.84
C PRO A 29 -2.51 -12.00 -12.54
N SER A 30 -3.05 -10.92 -11.96
CA SER A 30 -4.03 -10.13 -12.70
C SER A 30 -3.25 -9.52 -13.86
N VAL A 31 -3.80 -9.67 -15.07
CA VAL A 31 -3.18 -9.22 -16.32
C VAL A 31 -3.29 -7.68 -16.39
N ILE A 32 -2.70 -6.99 -15.42
CA ILE A 32 -2.58 -5.55 -15.43
C ILE A 32 -1.25 -5.27 -16.11
N SER A 33 -1.32 -4.69 -17.31
CA SER A 33 -0.13 -4.24 -18.03
C SER A 33 0.64 -3.23 -17.18
N ASP A 34 1.97 -3.31 -17.17
CA ASP A 34 2.83 -2.36 -16.45
C ASP A 34 2.55 -0.90 -16.85
N ALA A 35 2.21 -0.67 -18.11
CA ALA A 35 1.84 0.66 -18.61
C ALA A 35 0.56 1.19 -17.93
N LEU A 36 -0.39 0.31 -17.64
CA LEU A 36 -1.66 0.64 -17.00
C LEU A 36 -1.48 0.85 -15.49
N LEU A 37 -0.62 0.03 -14.87
CA LEU A 37 -0.20 0.20 -13.48
C LEU A 37 0.44 1.58 -13.28
N ARG A 38 1.34 1.97 -14.19
CA ARG A 38 2.02 3.26 -14.14
C ARG A 38 1.05 4.43 -14.24
N ARG A 39 0.10 4.40 -15.19
CA ARG A 39 -0.94 5.44 -15.31
C ARG A 39 -1.82 5.54 -14.06
N THR A 40 -2.17 4.40 -13.46
CA THR A 40 -2.95 4.37 -12.22
C THR A 40 -2.19 5.00 -11.06
N GLU A 41 -0.90 4.69 -10.92
CA GLU A 41 -0.02 5.31 -9.91
C GLU A 41 0.14 6.82 -10.15
N GLU A 42 0.41 7.24 -11.39
CA GLU A 42 0.54 8.65 -11.77
C GLU A 42 -0.72 9.45 -11.41
N ALA A 43 -1.91 8.93 -11.72
CA ALA A 43 -3.18 9.57 -11.36
C ALA A 43 -3.39 9.68 -9.83
N ILE A 44 -2.96 8.66 -9.08
CA ILE A 44 -3.00 8.69 -7.61
C ILE A 44 -2.01 9.71 -7.06
N GLN A 45 -0.82 9.84 -7.64
CA GLN A 45 0.18 10.83 -7.20
C GLN A 45 -0.26 12.26 -7.49
N GLU A 46 -0.89 12.51 -8.64
CA GLU A 46 -1.40 13.82 -9.01
C GLU A 46 -2.51 14.28 -8.06
N ASN A 47 -3.41 13.38 -7.67
CA ASN A 47 -4.42 13.67 -6.67
C ASN A 47 -4.65 12.49 -5.73
N LYS A 48 -3.89 12.49 -4.63
CA LYS A 48 -3.96 11.46 -3.59
C LYS A 48 -5.29 11.46 -2.81
N ARG A 49 -6.25 12.33 -3.13
CA ARG A 49 -7.60 12.37 -2.52
C ARG A 49 -8.68 11.76 -3.40
N LEU A 50 -8.31 11.22 -4.56
CA LEU A 50 -9.26 10.60 -5.48
C LEU A 50 -9.96 9.40 -4.85
N THR A 51 -11.21 9.21 -5.25
CA THR A 51 -11.92 7.95 -4.94
C THR A 51 -11.72 6.96 -6.08
N LEU A 52 -11.93 5.66 -5.85
CA LEU A 52 -11.90 4.65 -6.90
C LEU A 52 -12.83 4.99 -8.09
N LYS A 53 -13.97 5.65 -7.82
CA LYS A 53 -14.90 6.11 -8.87
C LYS A 53 -14.31 7.22 -9.73
N GLU A 54 -13.59 8.17 -9.12
CA GLU A 54 -12.92 9.23 -9.88
C GLU A 54 -11.73 8.68 -10.68
N LEU A 55 -10.97 7.74 -10.11
CA LEU A 55 -9.92 7.03 -10.87
C LEU A 55 -10.48 6.26 -12.07
N HIS A 56 -11.63 5.62 -11.93
CA HIS A 56 -12.28 4.93 -13.04
C HIS A 56 -12.77 5.88 -14.14
N LYS A 57 -13.15 7.13 -13.80
CA LYS A 57 -13.46 8.15 -14.82
C LYS A 57 -12.22 8.56 -15.61
N ILE A 58 -11.06 8.62 -14.95
CA ILE A 58 -9.77 8.95 -15.58
C ILE A 58 -9.28 7.78 -16.46
N ILE A 59 -9.52 6.55 -16.00
CA ILE A 59 -9.07 5.32 -16.67
C ILE A 59 -10.28 4.37 -16.88
N PRO A 60 -11.16 4.68 -17.85
CA PRO A 60 -12.37 3.88 -18.10
C PRO A 60 -12.06 2.51 -18.72
N GLU A 61 -10.86 2.33 -19.27
CA GLU A 61 -10.40 1.07 -19.88
C GLU A 61 -10.30 -0.09 -18.88
N VAL A 62 -10.30 0.21 -17.57
CA VAL A 62 -10.13 -0.76 -16.50
C VAL A 62 -11.39 -0.88 -15.69
N SER A 63 -11.83 -2.10 -15.43
CA SER A 63 -12.99 -2.33 -14.56
C SER A 63 -12.71 -1.88 -13.11
N MET A 64 -13.78 -1.51 -12.41
CA MET A 64 -13.71 -1.08 -11.00
C MET A 64 -13.03 -2.11 -10.09
N THR A 65 -13.27 -3.41 -10.34
CA THR A 65 -12.65 -4.50 -9.56
C THR A 65 -11.16 -4.61 -9.82
N THR A 66 -10.73 -4.50 -11.07
CA THR A 66 -9.31 -4.54 -11.42
C THR A 66 -8.58 -3.31 -10.90
N LEU A 67 -9.20 -2.12 -10.93
CA LEU A 67 -8.65 -0.92 -10.29
C LEU A 67 -8.51 -1.10 -8.77
N HIS A 68 -9.52 -1.68 -8.12
CA HIS A 68 -9.46 -1.96 -6.68
C HIS A 68 -8.33 -2.94 -6.32
N GLU A 69 -8.19 -4.04 -7.06
CA GLU A 69 -7.10 -4.99 -6.89
C GLU A 69 -5.74 -4.34 -7.16
N CYS A 70 -5.61 -3.58 -8.24
CA CYS A 70 -4.40 -2.83 -8.59
C CYS A 70 -3.94 -1.92 -7.45
N VAL A 71 -4.87 -1.12 -6.92
CA VAL A 71 -4.60 -0.14 -5.87
C VAL A 71 -4.22 -0.81 -4.56
N ILE A 72 -4.95 -1.85 -4.14
CA ILE A 72 -4.78 -2.46 -2.82
C ILE A 72 -3.69 -3.53 -2.82
N VAL A 73 -3.71 -4.43 -3.80
CA VAL A 73 -2.84 -5.61 -3.85
C VAL A 73 -1.50 -5.25 -4.49
N THR A 74 -1.51 -4.59 -5.65
CA THR A 74 -0.28 -4.32 -6.40
C THR A 74 0.44 -3.07 -5.88
N LEU A 75 -0.29 -1.96 -5.69
CA LEU A 75 0.29 -0.68 -5.25
C LEU A 75 0.33 -0.51 -3.72
N GLY A 76 -0.36 -1.38 -2.97
CA GLY A 76 -0.33 -1.39 -1.50
C GLY A 76 -1.06 -0.21 -0.83
N TYR A 77 -1.93 0.51 -1.54
CA TYR A 77 -2.72 1.59 -0.95
C TYR A 77 -3.94 1.02 -0.24
N HIS A 78 -3.89 0.94 1.09
CA HIS A 78 -5.05 0.54 1.89
C HIS A 78 -6.17 1.59 1.91
N LYS A 79 -5.86 2.85 1.58
CA LYS A 79 -6.84 3.95 1.49
C LYS A 79 -6.34 5.00 0.48
N LEU A 80 -7.16 5.33 -0.51
CA LEU A 80 -6.90 6.42 -1.47
C LEU A 80 -7.20 7.83 -0.90
N ARG A 81 -7.30 7.96 0.43
CA ARG A 81 -7.39 9.27 1.07
C ARG A 81 -6.02 9.61 1.61
N ALA A 82 -5.37 10.56 0.96
CA ALA A 82 -4.15 11.19 1.45
C ALA A 82 -4.31 11.60 2.92
N VAL A 83 -3.41 11.11 3.76
CA VAL A 83 -3.11 11.76 5.03
C VAL A 83 -1.91 12.64 4.75
N SER A 84 -2.13 13.95 4.75
CA SER A 84 -1.07 14.95 4.64
C SER A 84 -0.72 15.42 6.04
N LEU A 85 0.54 15.28 6.44
CA LEU A 85 1.04 15.83 7.69
C LEU A 85 1.61 17.22 7.43
N LEU A 86 1.18 18.19 8.23
CA LEU A 86 1.66 19.57 8.12
C LEU A 86 3.10 19.71 8.63
N HIS A 87 3.51 18.86 9.58
CA HIS A 87 4.85 18.78 10.16
C HIS A 87 5.06 17.36 10.71
N ASP A 88 6.27 16.81 10.62
CA ASP A 88 6.69 15.74 11.54
C ASP A 88 7.36 16.39 12.76
N ASN A 89 6.56 16.72 13.78
CA ASN A 89 7.04 17.29 15.05
C ASN A 89 7.73 16.23 15.95
N ALA A 90 8.14 15.09 15.39
CA ALA A 90 8.93 14.10 16.09
C ALA A 90 10.25 14.72 16.58
N ARG A 91 10.60 14.46 17.85
CA ARG A 91 11.91 14.83 18.39
C ARG A 91 13.03 14.28 17.48
N PRO A 92 14.22 14.91 17.41
CA PRO A 92 15.31 14.47 16.53
C PRO A 92 15.66 12.97 16.63
N HIS A 93 15.56 12.38 17.82
CA HIS A 93 15.82 10.95 18.06
C HIS A 93 14.64 10.02 17.72
N THR A 94 13.46 10.58 17.47
CA THR A 94 12.22 9.89 17.07
C THR A 94 11.93 10.05 15.57
N ALA A 95 12.39 11.14 14.95
CA ALA A 95 12.20 11.48 13.55
C ALA A 95 12.60 10.35 12.59
N HIS A 96 13.74 9.69 12.84
CA HIS A 96 14.19 8.61 11.96
C HIS A 96 13.28 7.37 12.00
N LYS A 97 12.65 7.11 13.15
CA LYS A 97 11.67 6.01 13.29
C LYS A 97 10.34 6.37 12.63
N THR A 98 9.95 7.65 12.68
CA THR A 98 8.72 8.14 12.04
C THR A 98 8.86 8.21 10.53
N GLU A 99 10.02 8.60 9.98
CA GLU A 99 10.30 8.59 8.53
C GLU A 99 10.05 7.21 7.89
N ALA A 100 10.52 6.13 8.53
CA ALA A 100 10.31 4.77 8.04
C ALA A 100 8.83 4.39 8.01
N LEU A 101 8.04 4.83 9.00
CA LEU A 101 6.60 4.63 9.05
C LEU A 101 5.89 5.46 7.98
N LEU A 102 6.26 6.73 7.81
CA LEU A 102 5.71 7.61 6.78
C LEU A 102 5.94 7.04 5.37
N LYS A 103 7.15 6.55 5.09
CA LYS A 103 7.48 5.86 3.83
C LYS A 103 6.67 4.59 3.63
N ARG A 104 6.53 3.76 4.68
CA ARG A 104 5.73 2.53 4.64
C ARG A 104 4.26 2.81 4.33
N PHE A 105 3.70 3.88 4.90
CA PHE A 105 2.31 4.27 4.68
C PHE A 105 2.10 5.19 3.47
N LYS A 106 3.17 5.57 2.76
CA LYS A 106 3.16 6.53 1.64
C LYS A 106 2.53 7.88 2.02
N TRP A 107 2.75 8.34 3.25
CA TRP A 107 2.27 9.62 3.74
C TRP A 107 3.22 10.75 3.32
N GLU A 108 2.65 11.89 2.96
CA GLU A 108 3.39 13.06 2.54
C GLU A 108 3.51 14.06 3.69
N VAL A 109 4.72 14.54 3.93
CA VAL A 109 5.02 15.65 4.83
C VAL A 109 5.09 16.90 3.97
N LEU A 110 4.24 17.88 4.25
CA LEU A 110 4.27 19.16 3.56
C LEU A 110 5.44 19.99 4.10
N ASP A 111 6.22 20.57 3.18
CA ASP A 111 7.27 21.51 3.57
C ASP A 111 6.65 22.73 4.23
N HIS A 112 7.12 23.04 5.43
CA HIS A 112 6.78 24.25 6.14
C HIS A 112 7.99 25.19 6.16
N PRO A 113 7.79 26.51 6.10
CA PRO A 113 8.89 27.44 6.32
C PRO A 113 9.51 27.19 7.69
N SER A 114 10.84 27.28 7.77
CA SER A 114 11.58 27.20 9.04
C SER A 114 10.91 28.13 10.03
N TYR A 115 10.56 27.59 11.21
CA TYR A 115 9.90 28.35 12.26
C TYR A 115 10.80 29.54 12.60
N SER A 116 10.47 30.75 12.12
CA SER A 116 11.17 31.96 12.54
C SER A 116 10.95 32.08 14.04
N PRO A 117 12.00 31.92 14.87
CA PRO A 117 11.84 32.13 16.29
C PRO A 117 11.49 33.61 16.43
N GLY A 118 10.27 33.90 16.90
CA GLY A 118 9.89 35.26 17.21
C GLY A 118 10.96 35.82 18.13
N SER A 119 11.71 36.82 17.64
CA SER A 119 12.46 37.71 18.51
C SER A 119 11.41 38.48 19.29
N CYS A 120 10.95 37.89 20.39
CA CYS A 120 10.34 38.62 21.48
C CYS A 120 11.42 39.61 21.94
N THR A 121 11.23 40.85 21.53
CA THR A 121 11.94 42.05 21.99
C THR A 121 11.89 42.18 23.50
#